data_AF-A0A2W2CQ86-F1
#
_entry.id   AF-A0A2W2CQ86-F1
#
_cell.length_a   1.000
_cell.length_b   1.000
_cell.length_c   1.000
_cell.angle_alpha   90.00
_cell.angle_beta   90.00
_cell.angle_gamma   90.00
#
_symmetry.space_group_name_H-M   'P 1'
#
loop_
_entity.id
_entity.type
_entity.pdbx_description
1 polymer ?
#
loop_
_entity_poly.entity_id
_entity_poly.type
_entity_poly.pdbx_seq_one_letter_code
_entity_poly.pdbx_strand_id
1 'polypeptide(L)'
;MHGTPTAMDANIDKPPTTRRFDPRRHRRITGLFDLWLEPGARGGLVLPLKPERPVTARTIADLVRRSGEDANDVRILTADGARHTELFSEVAGLLAHDVLVTPDGAEIRHHDRQGVDGPLHAVPLDRATRRPRDWLVIQPPELATPLPGWFTVESGLVRPRRGVVGLPLRGGLVLATRADFVTRRATAHQLDSASGGLVTVAVTARAGGFLVGDYGGTQRVYNGGQLAALLGDLPLYGSDLRLWLTWPSDPDEQQSLGAQARELAETTGATVWTPPPGGSAELVDGRRDLRALDYAGQPAEWQAHRSRFAAGPAALRTTPDGLLLSASTRPTITVVIPP
;
A
#
# COMPACT_ATOMS: atom_id res chain seq x y z
N MET A 1 -3.37 -49.01 -42.10
CA MET A 1 -2.18 -48.45 -41.46
C MET A 1 -1.57 -47.42 -42.41
N HIS A 2 -2.07 -46.18 -42.41
CA HIS A 2 -1.48 -45.05 -43.14
C HIS A 2 -1.80 -43.78 -42.36
N GLY A 3 -0.78 -43.22 -41.71
CA GLY A 3 -0.86 -41.99 -40.94
C GLY A 3 -0.89 -40.77 -41.85
N THR A 4 -1.87 -39.90 -41.63
CA THR A 4 -1.96 -38.57 -42.22
C THR A 4 -0.94 -37.65 -41.53
N PRO A 5 -0.05 -36.95 -42.24
CA PRO A 5 0.86 -36.00 -41.60
C PRO A 5 0.06 -34.77 -41.17
N THR A 6 0.04 -34.51 -39.87
CA THR A 6 -0.47 -33.28 -39.26
C THR A 6 0.35 -32.11 -39.78
N ALA A 7 -0.29 -31.21 -40.54
CA ALA A 7 0.28 -29.91 -40.86
C ALA A 7 0.50 -29.17 -39.54
N MET A 8 1.77 -28.98 -39.17
CA MET A 8 2.14 -28.07 -38.09
C MET A 8 1.66 -26.66 -38.46
N ASP A 9 0.75 -26.11 -37.65
CA ASP A 9 0.38 -24.70 -37.63
C ASP A 9 1.60 -23.83 -37.34
N ALA A 10 2.40 -23.56 -38.37
CA ALA A 10 3.52 -22.64 -38.35
C ALA A 10 3.06 -21.19 -38.53
N ASN A 11 2.03 -20.76 -37.79
CA ASN A 11 1.56 -19.38 -37.85
C ASN A 11 1.19 -18.76 -36.49
N ILE A 12 1.94 -19.13 -35.46
CA ILE A 12 1.98 -18.44 -34.17
C ILE A 12 3.41 -17.94 -33.99
N ASP A 13 3.67 -16.69 -34.41
CA ASP A 13 4.77 -15.79 -33.97
C ASP A 13 5.18 -14.79 -35.05
N LYS A 14 4.22 -13.95 -35.48
CA LYS A 14 4.59 -12.63 -36.00
C LYS A 14 3.85 -11.57 -35.18
N PRO A 15 4.55 -10.82 -34.30
CA PRO A 15 3.94 -9.66 -33.68
C PRO A 15 3.52 -8.70 -34.80
N PRO A 16 2.29 -8.15 -34.77
CA PRO A 16 1.84 -7.21 -35.80
C PRO A 16 2.79 -6.02 -35.87
N THR A 17 3.09 -5.59 -37.10
CA THR A 17 3.92 -4.42 -37.40
C THR A 17 3.50 -3.24 -36.53
N THR A 18 4.42 -2.83 -35.65
CA THR A 18 4.17 -1.92 -34.55
C THR A 18 3.73 -0.55 -35.06
N ARG A 19 2.45 -0.22 -34.87
CA ARG A 19 2.01 1.18 -34.95
C ARG A 19 2.71 1.96 -33.82
N ARG A 20 3.20 3.16 -34.13
CA ARG A 20 3.72 4.14 -33.16
C ARG A 20 2.71 4.26 -32.01
N PHE A 21 3.20 4.29 -30.77
CA PHE A 21 2.33 4.43 -29.60
C PHE A 21 1.46 5.69 -29.73
N ASP A 22 0.15 5.51 -29.68
CA ASP A 22 -0.81 6.62 -29.58
C ASP A 22 -1.33 6.68 -28.13
N PRO A 23 -0.96 7.71 -27.35
CA PRO A 23 -1.38 7.88 -25.96
C PRO A 23 -2.88 8.11 -25.82
N ARG A 24 -3.63 8.39 -26.88
CA ARG A 24 -5.09 8.53 -26.82
C ARG A 24 -5.83 7.20 -26.92
N ARG A 25 -5.16 6.15 -27.41
CA ARG A 25 -5.77 4.85 -27.71
C ARG A 25 -5.45 3.77 -26.68
N HIS A 26 -4.64 4.09 -25.69
CA HIS A 26 -4.27 3.11 -24.69
C HIS A 26 -5.35 2.97 -23.62
N ARG A 27 -5.39 1.80 -23.00
CA ARG A 27 -6.30 1.49 -21.90
C ARG A 27 -5.90 2.27 -20.65
N ARG A 28 -6.79 3.15 -20.20
CA ARG A 28 -6.72 3.79 -18.89
C ARG A 28 -6.98 2.76 -17.79
N ILE A 29 -6.30 2.95 -16.67
CA ILE A 29 -6.44 2.10 -15.49
C ILE A 29 -6.99 2.97 -14.36
N THR A 30 -8.09 2.56 -13.74
CA THR A 30 -8.66 3.27 -12.59
C THR A 30 -7.62 3.41 -11.49
N GLY A 31 -7.47 4.63 -10.94
CA GLY A 31 -6.48 4.95 -9.91
C GLY A 31 -5.07 5.26 -10.44
N LEU A 32 -4.87 5.29 -11.76
CA LEU A 32 -3.59 5.59 -12.41
C LEU A 32 -3.74 6.74 -13.39
N PHE A 33 -3.08 7.86 -13.12
CA PHE A 33 -3.05 9.03 -14.00
C PHE A 33 -1.94 8.88 -15.04
N ASP A 34 -2.31 8.90 -16.32
CA ASP A 34 -1.39 8.74 -17.44
C ASP A 34 -0.94 10.11 -18.00
N LEU A 35 0.37 10.42 -17.88
CA LEU A 35 0.95 11.65 -18.39
C LEU A 35 1.93 11.38 -19.53
N TRP A 36 1.65 11.94 -20.71
CA TRP A 36 2.53 11.86 -21.87
C TRP A 36 3.56 12.99 -21.88
N LEU A 37 4.83 12.63 -21.93
CA LEU A 37 5.97 13.53 -22.12
C LEU A 37 6.81 13.04 -23.31
N GLU A 38 7.49 13.97 -23.97
CA GLU A 38 8.46 13.68 -25.04
C GLU A 38 9.84 14.25 -24.71
N PRO A 39 10.94 13.67 -25.22
CA PRO A 39 12.25 14.30 -25.17
C PRO A 39 12.27 15.60 -25.99
N GLY A 40 12.68 16.70 -25.36
CA GLY A 40 12.92 17.98 -26.02
C GLY A 40 14.32 18.07 -26.62
N ALA A 41 14.55 19.11 -27.44
CA ALA A 41 15.81 19.31 -28.17
C ALA A 41 17.07 19.40 -27.28
N ARG A 42 16.90 19.77 -26.00
CA ARG A 42 18.00 19.90 -25.01
C ARG A 42 18.08 18.72 -24.05
N GLY A 43 17.44 17.60 -24.36
CA GLY A 43 17.43 16.39 -23.52
C GLY A 43 16.49 16.44 -22.32
N GLY A 44 15.92 17.60 -21.97
CA GLY A 44 14.84 17.68 -20.97
C GLY A 44 13.50 17.19 -21.52
N LEU A 45 12.60 16.74 -20.66
CA LEU A 45 11.25 16.32 -21.08
C LEU A 45 10.33 17.52 -21.31
N VAL A 46 9.42 17.40 -22.26
CA VAL A 46 8.46 18.45 -22.65
C VAL A 46 7.05 17.88 -22.78
N LEU A 47 6.05 18.75 -22.68
CA LEU A 47 4.70 18.39 -23.11
C LEU A 47 4.63 18.46 -24.65
N PRO A 48 3.99 17.50 -25.34
CA PRO A 48 3.85 17.54 -26.79
C PRO A 48 3.20 18.82 -27.33
N LEU A 49 2.27 19.40 -26.57
CA LEU A 49 1.59 20.66 -26.93
C LEU A 49 2.43 21.92 -26.62
N LYS A 50 3.55 21.79 -25.90
CA LYS A 50 4.44 22.88 -25.51
C LYS A 50 5.91 22.43 -25.62
N PRO A 51 6.40 22.09 -26.83
CA PRO A 51 7.69 21.44 -27.03
C PRO A 51 8.90 22.33 -26.70
N GLU A 52 8.71 23.66 -26.67
CA GLU A 52 9.79 24.62 -26.39
C GLU A 52 10.08 24.79 -24.89
N ARG A 53 9.24 24.24 -24.01
CA ARG A 53 9.35 24.45 -22.56
C ARG A 53 9.56 23.12 -21.83
N PRO A 54 10.80 22.83 -21.39
CA PRO A 54 11.06 21.69 -20.52
C PRO A 54 10.18 21.73 -19.27
N VAL A 55 9.65 20.57 -18.89
CA VAL A 55 8.87 20.42 -17.67
C VAL A 55 9.79 20.25 -16.47
N THR A 56 9.39 20.86 -15.35
CA THR A 56 9.98 20.63 -14.04
C THR A 56 9.11 19.68 -13.23
N ALA A 57 9.63 19.10 -12.14
CA ALA A 57 8.85 18.24 -11.26
C ALA A 57 7.60 18.96 -10.72
N ARG A 58 7.76 20.22 -10.29
CA ARG A 58 6.64 21.08 -9.89
C ARG A 58 5.59 21.26 -10.98
N THR A 59 6.02 21.48 -12.22
CA THR A 59 5.10 21.62 -13.35
C THR A 59 4.30 20.35 -13.57
N ILE A 60 4.95 19.18 -13.48
CA ILE A 60 4.29 17.88 -13.58
C ILE A 60 3.29 17.69 -12.43
N ALA A 61 3.71 17.91 -11.18
CA ALA A 61 2.85 17.76 -10.02
C ALA A 61 1.60 18.67 -10.11
N ASP A 62 1.78 19.92 -10.53
CA ASP A 62 0.67 20.85 -10.71
C ASP A 62 -0.29 20.44 -11.85
N LEU A 63 0.21 19.77 -12.89
CA LEU A 63 -0.66 19.22 -13.94
C LEU A 63 -1.52 18.08 -13.41
N VAL A 64 -0.93 17.17 -12.62
CA VAL A 64 -1.67 16.07 -11.98
C VAL A 64 -2.74 16.64 -11.05
N ARG A 65 -2.38 17.58 -10.18
CA ARG A 65 -3.35 18.21 -9.25
C ARG A 65 -4.51 18.90 -9.96
N ARG A 66 -4.24 19.66 -11.02
CA ARG A 66 -5.29 20.34 -11.80
C ARG A 66 -6.21 19.39 -12.55
N SER A 67 -5.82 18.13 -12.76
CA SER A 67 -6.68 17.14 -13.41
C SER A 67 -7.80 16.62 -12.52
N GLY A 68 -7.71 16.85 -11.19
CA GLY A 68 -8.63 16.28 -10.21
C GLY A 68 -8.34 14.81 -9.87
N GLU A 69 -7.21 14.28 -10.33
CA GLU A 69 -6.73 12.92 -10.08
C GLU A 69 -5.47 12.92 -9.19
N ASP A 70 -5.37 13.86 -8.25
CA ASP A 70 -4.24 13.99 -7.34
C ASP A 70 -4.06 12.79 -6.41
N ALA A 71 -5.15 12.08 -6.09
CA ALA A 71 -5.11 10.83 -5.33
C ALA A 71 -4.64 9.60 -6.15
N ASN A 72 -4.29 9.74 -7.43
CA ASN A 72 -3.87 8.63 -8.29
C ASN A 72 -2.34 8.51 -8.37
N ASP A 73 -1.84 7.27 -8.52
CA ASP A 73 -0.44 7.06 -8.87
C ASP A 73 -0.24 7.57 -10.30
N VAL A 74 0.98 7.95 -10.67
CA VAL A 74 1.22 8.56 -11.98
C VAL A 74 2.02 7.61 -12.85
N ARG A 75 1.57 7.36 -14.09
CA ARG A 75 2.38 6.67 -15.10
C ARG A 75 2.84 7.65 -16.17
N ILE A 76 4.15 7.80 -16.30
CA ILE A 76 4.76 8.66 -17.30
C ILE A 76 4.96 7.88 -18.58
N LEU A 77 4.21 8.26 -19.60
CA LEU A 77 4.27 7.68 -20.93
C LEU A 77 5.39 8.36 -21.74
N THR A 78 6.65 8.03 -21.47
CA THR A 78 7.81 8.47 -22.26
C THR A 78 8.71 7.29 -22.60
N ALA A 79 9.54 7.40 -23.64
CA ALA A 79 10.65 6.47 -23.85
C ALA A 79 11.80 6.78 -22.88
N ASP A 80 12.59 5.77 -22.53
CA ASP A 80 13.78 5.86 -21.68
C ASP A 80 13.57 6.65 -20.38
N GLY A 81 12.40 6.52 -19.75
CA GLY A 81 11.97 7.34 -18.60
C GLY A 81 12.92 7.27 -17.41
N ALA A 82 13.58 6.13 -17.20
CA ALA A 82 14.58 5.93 -16.16
C ALA A 82 15.76 6.92 -16.24
N ARG A 83 16.05 7.51 -17.41
CA ARG A 83 17.08 8.56 -17.54
C ARG A 83 16.74 9.84 -16.78
N HIS A 84 15.49 10.01 -16.41
CA HIS A 84 14.98 11.16 -15.67
C HIS A 84 14.57 10.79 -14.23
N THR A 85 15.23 9.79 -13.62
CA THR A 85 14.90 9.30 -12.28
C THR A 85 14.92 10.41 -11.22
N GLU A 86 15.89 11.33 -11.26
CA GLU A 86 15.94 12.47 -10.32
C GLU A 86 14.68 13.35 -10.41
N LEU A 87 14.28 13.72 -11.64
CA LEU A 87 13.07 14.50 -11.89
C LEU A 87 11.83 13.78 -11.36
N PHE A 88 11.68 12.48 -11.64
CA PHE A 88 10.49 11.73 -11.24
C PHE A 88 10.48 11.34 -9.77
N SER A 89 11.65 11.25 -9.13
CA SER A 89 11.79 11.13 -7.68
C SER A 89 11.27 12.38 -6.99
N GLU A 90 11.59 13.58 -7.50
CA GLU A 90 11.03 14.83 -7.01
C GLU A 90 9.52 14.92 -7.25
N VAL A 91 9.01 14.45 -8.40
CA VAL A 91 7.56 14.35 -8.65
C VAL A 91 6.88 13.43 -7.63
N ALA A 92 7.43 12.24 -7.38
CA ALA A 92 6.89 11.30 -6.40
C ALA A 92 6.86 11.93 -5.00
N GLY A 93 7.92 12.64 -4.60
CA GLY A 93 7.96 13.40 -3.34
C GLY A 93 6.88 14.49 -3.27
N LEU A 94 6.72 15.30 -4.32
CA LEU A 94 5.74 16.38 -4.36
C LEU A 94 4.28 15.87 -4.34
N LEU A 95 4.02 14.71 -4.94
CA LEU A 95 2.69 14.12 -4.99
C LEU A 95 2.41 13.18 -3.81
N ALA A 96 3.43 12.75 -3.08
CA ALA A 96 3.33 11.68 -2.08
C ALA A 96 2.73 10.37 -2.66
N HIS A 97 2.97 10.11 -3.95
CA HIS A 97 2.45 8.96 -4.69
C HIS A 97 3.52 8.28 -5.52
N ASP A 98 3.29 7.01 -5.87
CA ASP A 98 4.19 6.25 -6.72
C ASP A 98 4.14 6.77 -8.17
N VAL A 99 5.30 6.82 -8.82
CA VAL A 99 5.45 7.21 -10.22
C VAL A 99 6.02 6.06 -11.03
N LEU A 100 5.27 5.58 -12.02
CA LEU A 100 5.67 4.51 -12.94
C LEU A 100 6.33 5.11 -14.17
N VAL A 101 7.54 4.66 -14.50
CA VAL A 101 8.31 5.12 -15.66
C VAL A 101 8.83 3.95 -16.49
N THR A 102 9.13 4.20 -17.76
CA THR A 102 9.76 3.18 -18.60
C THR A 102 11.23 2.97 -18.22
N PRO A 103 11.75 1.73 -18.27
CA PRO A 103 13.18 1.47 -18.07
C PRO A 103 14.08 2.14 -19.10
N ASP A 104 15.37 2.30 -18.78
CA ASP A 104 16.36 2.73 -19.77
C ASP A 104 16.48 1.70 -20.90
N GLY A 105 16.58 2.18 -22.13
CA GLY A 105 16.59 1.36 -23.34
C GLY A 105 15.20 0.90 -23.80
N ALA A 106 14.12 1.28 -23.10
CA ALA A 106 12.76 0.87 -23.43
C ALA A 106 11.97 1.97 -24.14
N GLU A 107 11.10 1.53 -25.04
CA GLU A 107 10.09 2.37 -25.68
C GLU A 107 8.70 1.82 -25.43
N ILE A 108 7.69 2.70 -25.42
CA ILE A 108 6.31 2.28 -25.22
C ILE A 108 5.74 1.77 -26.54
N ARG A 109 5.04 0.65 -26.48
CA ARG A 109 4.23 0.12 -27.58
C ARG A 109 2.84 -0.27 -27.09
N HIS A 110 1.93 -0.31 -28.05
CA HIS A 110 0.63 -0.91 -27.83
C HIS A 110 0.76 -2.44 -27.87
N HIS A 111 0.21 -3.10 -26.87
CA HIS A 111 0.07 -4.55 -26.85
C HIS A 111 -1.40 -4.92 -26.81
N ASP A 112 -1.81 -5.74 -27.77
CA ASP A 112 -3.13 -6.36 -27.81
C ASP A 112 -3.05 -7.73 -27.14
N ARG A 113 -3.85 -7.94 -26.09
CA ARG A 113 -3.97 -9.25 -25.42
C ARG A 113 -5.24 -9.99 -25.86
N GLN A 114 -6.17 -9.31 -26.53
CA GLN A 114 -7.50 -9.84 -26.91
C GLN A 114 -7.90 -9.24 -28.25
N GLY A 115 -7.58 -9.99 -29.32
CA GLY A 115 -7.70 -9.60 -30.71
C GLY A 115 -8.75 -8.53 -31.06
N VAL A 116 -8.23 -7.49 -31.70
CA VAL A 116 -8.80 -6.66 -32.77
C VAL A 116 -9.68 -5.46 -32.39
N ASP A 117 -10.39 -5.39 -31.25
CA ASP A 117 -11.27 -4.22 -30.98
C ASP A 117 -11.28 -3.63 -29.55
N GLY A 118 -10.27 -3.95 -28.72
CA GLY A 118 -10.13 -3.39 -27.37
C GLY A 118 -9.13 -2.22 -27.25
N PRO A 119 -9.24 -1.34 -26.22
CA PRO A 119 -8.21 -0.36 -25.91
C PRO A 119 -6.89 -1.07 -25.58
N LEU A 120 -5.80 -0.62 -26.20
CA LEU A 120 -4.52 -1.33 -26.21
C LEU A 120 -3.73 -1.06 -24.92
N HIS A 121 -3.00 -2.05 -24.41
CA HIS A 121 -2.15 -1.82 -23.24
C HIS A 121 -0.91 -1.01 -23.63
N ALA A 122 -0.52 -0.04 -22.80
CA ALA A 122 0.80 0.59 -22.87
C ALA A 122 1.83 -0.33 -22.21
N VAL A 123 2.79 -0.84 -22.99
CA VAL A 123 3.82 -1.79 -22.53
C VAL A 123 5.21 -1.25 -22.89
N PRO A 124 6.15 -1.16 -21.94
CA PRO A 124 7.55 -0.89 -22.23
C PRO A 124 8.16 -2.11 -22.91
N LEU A 125 8.69 -1.93 -24.11
CA LEU A 125 9.47 -2.94 -24.81
C LEU A 125 10.91 -2.51 -24.86
N ASP A 126 11.82 -3.43 -24.56
CA ASP A 126 13.22 -3.26 -24.82
C ASP A 126 13.45 -2.99 -26.32
N ARG A 127 14.17 -1.91 -26.64
CA ARG A 127 14.33 -1.45 -28.03
C ARG A 127 15.11 -2.46 -28.88
N ALA A 128 16.10 -3.14 -28.31
CA ALA A 128 16.96 -4.08 -29.01
C ALA A 128 16.30 -5.46 -29.17
N THR A 129 15.77 -6.02 -28.09
CA THR A 129 15.25 -7.39 -28.05
C THR A 129 13.76 -7.49 -28.34
N ARG A 130 13.03 -6.36 -28.33
CA ARG A 130 11.56 -6.27 -28.45
C ARG A 130 10.80 -7.01 -27.34
N ARG A 131 11.48 -7.45 -26.28
CA ARG A 131 10.86 -8.14 -25.15
C ARG A 131 10.20 -7.14 -24.20
N PRO A 132 9.05 -7.47 -23.59
CA PRO A 132 8.45 -6.66 -22.53
C PRO A 132 9.40 -6.48 -21.35
N ARG A 133 9.43 -5.26 -20.81
CA ARG A 133 10.11 -4.94 -19.55
C ARG A 133 9.12 -4.30 -18.60
N ASP A 134 9.28 -4.62 -17.31
CA ASP A 134 8.45 -4.03 -16.27
C ASP A 134 8.67 -2.54 -16.13
N TRP A 135 7.59 -1.82 -15.84
CA TRP A 135 7.66 -0.42 -15.44
C TRP A 135 8.51 -0.30 -14.18
N LEU A 136 9.37 0.72 -14.12
CA LEU A 136 10.07 1.06 -12.90
C LEU A 136 9.13 1.88 -12.02
N VAL A 137 8.98 1.47 -10.76
CA VAL A 137 8.20 2.20 -9.76
C VAL A 137 9.14 3.07 -8.95
N ILE A 138 9.00 4.38 -9.08
CA ILE A 138 9.69 5.39 -8.26
C ILE A 138 8.75 5.77 -7.12
N GLN A 139 9.14 5.45 -5.90
CA GLN A 139 8.38 5.80 -4.69
C GLN A 139 8.81 7.18 -4.17
N PRO A 140 7.97 7.88 -3.39
CA PRO A 140 8.39 9.10 -2.70
C PRO A 140 9.62 8.81 -1.82
N PRO A 141 10.72 9.58 -1.90
CA PRO A 141 11.99 9.23 -1.27
C PRO A 141 11.91 8.96 0.24
N GLU A 142 11.12 9.77 0.96
CA GLU A 142 10.96 9.66 2.42
C GLU A 142 10.06 8.48 2.84
N LEU A 143 9.33 7.88 1.88
CA LEU A 143 8.32 6.84 2.09
C LEU A 143 8.67 5.55 1.33
N ALA A 144 9.90 5.44 0.81
CA ALA A 144 10.33 4.32 -0.01
C ALA A 144 10.46 3.03 0.82
N THR A 145 9.86 1.94 0.34
CA THR A 145 9.87 0.63 1.00
C THR A 145 9.90 -0.51 -0.02
N PRO A 146 10.33 -1.72 0.37
CA PRO A 146 10.19 -2.92 -0.46
C PRO A 146 8.77 -3.49 -0.47
N LEU A 147 7.83 -2.90 0.28
CA LEU A 147 6.45 -3.38 0.34
C LEU A 147 5.71 -3.11 -0.97
N PRO A 148 4.70 -3.94 -1.32
CA PRO A 148 3.98 -3.81 -2.58
C PRO A 148 3.24 -2.47 -2.69
N GLY A 149 3.20 -1.92 -3.91
CA GLY A 149 2.38 -0.75 -4.25
C GLY A 149 0.92 -1.09 -4.59
N TRP A 150 0.17 -0.06 -5.02
CA TRP A 150 -1.25 -0.19 -5.38
C TRP A 150 -1.46 -1.11 -6.60
N PHE A 151 -0.50 -1.06 -7.52
CA PHE A 151 -0.50 -1.84 -8.74
C PHE A 151 0.52 -2.98 -8.67
N THR A 152 0.21 -4.09 -9.33
CA THR A 152 1.19 -5.11 -9.70
C THR A 152 1.73 -4.75 -11.07
N VAL A 153 3.06 -4.77 -11.21
CA VAL A 153 3.76 -4.62 -12.48
C VAL A 153 4.39 -5.96 -12.84
N GLU A 154 3.99 -6.54 -13.96
CA GLU A 154 4.48 -7.85 -14.40
C GLU A 154 4.40 -7.98 -15.93
N SER A 155 5.47 -8.46 -16.54
CA SER A 155 5.60 -8.58 -18.01
C SER A 155 5.28 -7.27 -18.76
N GLY A 156 5.65 -6.13 -18.19
CA GLY A 156 5.39 -4.79 -18.71
C GLY A 156 3.94 -4.31 -18.60
N LEU A 157 3.06 -5.10 -17.96
CA LEU A 157 1.67 -4.73 -17.71
C LEU A 157 1.51 -4.17 -16.31
N VAL A 158 0.74 -3.09 -16.20
CA VAL A 158 0.27 -2.55 -14.92
C VAL A 158 -1.13 -3.09 -14.67
N ARG A 159 -1.36 -3.71 -13.51
CA ARG A 159 -2.66 -4.23 -13.10
C ARG A 159 -3.02 -3.74 -11.71
N PRO A 160 -4.26 -3.26 -11.49
CA PRO A 160 -4.72 -2.99 -10.14
C PRO A 160 -4.74 -4.31 -9.37
N ARG A 161 -4.31 -4.28 -8.11
CA ARG A 161 -4.57 -5.38 -7.18
C ARG A 161 -6.08 -5.51 -6.95
N ARG A 162 -6.52 -6.60 -6.33
CA ARG A 162 -7.94 -6.90 -6.10
C ARG A 162 -8.19 -7.19 -4.64
N GLY A 163 -9.44 -7.03 -4.23
CA GLY A 163 -9.87 -7.24 -2.85
C GLY A 163 -9.51 -6.06 -1.96
N VAL A 164 -9.56 -6.33 -0.65
CA VAL A 164 -9.22 -5.37 0.40
C VAL A 164 -7.77 -4.93 0.29
N VAL A 165 -7.50 -3.65 0.57
CA VAL A 165 -6.15 -3.11 0.62
C VAL A 165 -5.47 -3.57 1.90
N GLY A 166 -4.63 -4.60 1.75
CA GLY A 166 -3.84 -5.19 2.83
C GLY A 166 -2.35 -5.13 2.53
N LEU A 167 -1.55 -4.67 3.50
CA LEU A 167 -0.10 -4.66 3.47
C LEU A 167 0.44 -5.62 4.53
N PRO A 168 1.34 -6.54 4.19
CA PRO A 168 1.84 -7.52 5.14
C PRO A 168 2.68 -6.85 6.22
N LEU A 169 2.47 -7.24 7.48
CA LEU A 169 3.40 -6.99 8.59
C LEU A 169 4.09 -8.28 8.99
N ARG A 170 5.25 -8.15 9.64
CA ARG A 170 5.86 -9.28 10.34
C ARG A 170 5.00 -9.62 11.56
N GLY A 171 4.11 -10.60 11.40
CA GLY A 171 3.15 -10.98 12.45
C GLY A 171 1.83 -10.19 12.42
N GLY A 172 1.36 -9.78 11.24
CA GLY A 172 0.09 -9.08 11.15
C GLY A 172 -0.27 -8.50 9.78
N LEU A 173 -1.15 -7.52 9.79
CA LEU A 173 -1.70 -6.89 8.59
C LEU A 173 -1.94 -5.39 8.80
N VAL A 174 -1.60 -4.56 7.83
CA VAL A 174 -2.10 -3.18 7.76
C VAL A 174 -3.23 -3.13 6.74
N LEU A 175 -4.42 -2.77 7.21
CA LEU A 175 -5.54 -2.39 6.36
C LEU A 175 -5.40 -0.91 6.00
N ALA A 176 -5.64 -0.55 4.75
CA ALA A 176 -5.52 0.83 4.29
C ALA A 176 -6.70 1.24 3.41
N THR A 177 -6.76 2.53 3.11
CA THR A 177 -7.60 3.12 2.08
C THR A 177 -6.73 3.65 0.96
N ARG A 178 -7.33 4.14 -0.13
CA ARG A 178 -6.55 4.80 -1.18
C ARG A 178 -5.82 6.04 -0.66
N ALA A 179 -6.46 6.81 0.22
CA ALA A 179 -5.97 8.11 0.69
C ALA A 179 -4.72 8.00 1.58
N ASP A 180 -4.60 6.94 2.38
CA ASP A 180 -3.52 6.77 3.35
C ASP A 180 -2.53 5.65 2.98
N PHE A 181 -2.70 5.00 1.81
CA PHE A 181 -1.93 3.83 1.42
C PHE A 181 -0.41 4.03 1.49
N VAL A 182 0.12 5.11 0.90
CA VAL A 182 1.56 5.34 0.80
C VAL A 182 2.18 5.56 2.17
N THR A 183 1.54 6.39 3.01
CA THR A 183 1.94 6.61 4.40
C THR A 183 1.87 5.32 5.20
N ARG A 184 0.74 4.60 5.15
CA ARG A 184 0.57 3.31 5.84
C ARG A 184 1.60 2.27 5.41
N ARG A 185 1.96 2.23 4.13
CA ARG A 185 3.03 1.36 3.61
C ARG A 185 4.39 1.73 4.20
N ALA A 186 4.72 3.02 4.25
CA ALA A 186 5.96 3.47 4.87
C ALA A 186 6.02 3.11 6.36
N THR A 187 4.97 3.41 7.12
CA THR A 187 4.95 3.12 8.57
C THR A 187 4.91 1.63 8.86
N ALA A 188 4.22 0.83 8.03
CA ALA A 188 4.22 -0.63 8.14
C ALA A 188 5.63 -1.22 8.00
N HIS A 189 6.47 -0.67 7.11
CA HIS A 189 7.84 -1.13 6.92
C HIS A 189 8.75 -0.85 8.13
N GLN A 190 8.41 0.14 8.95
CA GLN A 190 9.20 0.52 10.12
C GLN A 190 8.90 -0.34 11.35
N LEU A 191 7.75 -1.02 11.38
CA LEU A 191 7.35 -1.89 12.49
C LEU A 191 8.08 -3.24 12.38
N ASP A 192 8.70 -3.70 13.46
CA ASP A 192 9.28 -5.04 13.51
C ASP A 192 8.25 -6.08 13.98
N SER A 193 8.63 -7.36 13.96
CA SER A 193 7.78 -8.40 14.53
C SER A 193 7.56 -8.16 16.02
N ALA A 194 6.30 -8.08 16.43
CA ALA A 194 5.96 -8.05 17.84
C ALA A 194 6.43 -9.33 18.55
N SER A 195 6.92 -9.19 19.78
CA SER A 195 7.39 -10.31 20.58
C SER A 195 6.23 -11.22 21.01
N GLY A 196 6.46 -12.53 21.10
CA GLY A 196 5.60 -13.44 21.87
C GLY A 196 4.24 -13.78 21.26
N GLY A 197 4.11 -13.82 19.93
CA GLY A 197 2.87 -14.26 19.27
C GLY A 197 1.76 -13.21 19.18
N LEU A 198 2.08 -11.95 19.50
CA LEU A 198 1.16 -10.82 19.33
C LEU A 198 0.90 -10.52 17.85
N VAL A 199 -0.36 -10.64 17.42
CA VAL A 199 -0.78 -10.25 16.07
C VAL A 199 -1.04 -8.75 16.06
N THR A 200 -0.50 -8.00 15.10
CA THR A 200 -0.80 -6.56 14.96
C THR A 200 -1.68 -6.30 13.73
N VAL A 201 -2.81 -5.63 13.93
CA VAL A 201 -3.67 -5.16 12.83
C VAL A 201 -3.76 -3.64 12.88
N ALA A 202 -3.27 -2.97 11.84
CA ALA A 202 -3.47 -1.54 11.70
C ALA A 202 -4.75 -1.26 10.91
N VAL A 203 -5.60 -0.38 11.42
CA VAL A 203 -6.90 -0.06 10.83
C VAL A 203 -7.31 1.37 11.16
N THR A 204 -8.08 2.02 10.30
CA THR A 204 -8.63 3.36 10.57
C THR A 204 -9.96 3.22 11.31
N ALA A 205 -10.14 3.95 12.40
CA ALA A 205 -11.45 4.07 13.04
C ALA A 205 -12.25 5.21 12.42
N ARG A 206 -13.53 4.99 12.11
CA ARG A 206 -14.44 6.03 11.61
C ARG A 206 -15.89 5.64 11.83
N ALA A 207 -16.73 6.60 12.20
CA ALA A 207 -18.17 6.38 12.38
C ALA A 207 -18.47 5.20 13.33
N GLY A 208 -17.70 5.11 14.42
CA GLY A 208 -17.83 4.05 15.41
C GLY A 208 -17.42 2.63 14.96
N GLY A 209 -16.77 2.47 13.81
CA GLY A 209 -16.31 1.17 13.29
C GLY A 209 -14.96 1.23 12.60
N PHE A 210 -14.66 0.19 11.82
CA PHE A 210 -13.35 -0.02 11.18
C PHE A 210 -13.41 0.28 9.67
N LEU A 211 -12.80 1.39 9.24
CA LEU A 211 -12.75 1.78 7.83
C LEU A 211 -11.70 0.94 7.08
N VAL A 212 -12.15 0.28 6.01
CA VAL A 212 -11.31 -0.57 5.15
C VAL A 212 -11.58 -0.22 3.69
N GLY A 213 -10.53 -0.01 2.92
CA GLY A 213 -10.60 0.22 1.48
C GLY A 213 -10.43 -1.05 0.65
N ASP A 214 -10.83 -0.98 -0.61
CA ASP A 214 -10.45 -1.95 -1.64
C ASP A 214 -9.58 -1.31 -2.73
N TYR A 215 -8.89 -2.16 -3.50
CA TYR A 215 -8.05 -1.70 -4.60
C TYR A 215 -8.84 -1.13 -5.80
N GLY A 216 -10.17 -1.22 -5.78
CA GLY A 216 -11.06 -0.52 -6.71
C GLY A 216 -11.31 0.94 -6.33
N GLY A 217 -10.83 1.38 -5.16
CA GLY A 217 -11.00 2.74 -4.65
C GLY A 217 -12.27 2.93 -3.81
N THR A 218 -13.01 1.86 -3.52
CA THR A 218 -14.16 1.95 -2.60
C THR A 218 -13.69 1.78 -1.15
N GLN A 219 -14.52 2.26 -0.21
CA GLN A 219 -14.27 2.14 1.22
C GLN A 219 -15.56 1.80 1.95
N ARG A 220 -15.43 1.02 3.03
CA ARG A 220 -16.57 0.62 3.86
C ARG A 220 -16.16 0.61 5.33
N VAL A 221 -17.10 0.97 6.20
CA VAL A 221 -16.97 0.81 7.65
C VAL A 221 -17.49 -0.56 8.04
N TYR A 222 -16.63 -1.34 8.69
CA TYR A 222 -16.90 -2.69 9.16
C TYR A 222 -17.17 -2.68 10.66
N ASN A 223 -18.11 -3.52 11.09
CA ASN A 223 -18.32 -3.84 12.51
C ASN A 223 -17.31 -4.92 12.98
N GLY A 224 -17.34 -5.28 14.26
CA GLY A 224 -16.40 -6.23 14.85
C GLY A 224 -16.44 -7.61 14.19
N GLY A 225 -17.63 -8.19 14.00
CA GLY A 225 -17.78 -9.50 13.37
C GLY A 225 -17.38 -9.51 11.88
N GLN A 226 -17.68 -8.45 11.13
CA GLN A 226 -17.28 -8.35 9.73
C GLN A 226 -15.77 -8.15 9.59
N LEU A 227 -15.13 -7.38 10.48
CA LEU A 227 -13.67 -7.28 10.52
C LEU A 227 -13.05 -8.63 10.88
N ALA A 228 -13.62 -9.38 11.83
CA ALA A 228 -13.15 -10.73 12.16
C ALA A 228 -13.14 -11.65 10.93
N ALA A 229 -14.19 -11.60 10.11
CA ALA A 229 -14.27 -12.36 8.87
C ALA A 229 -13.19 -11.96 7.85
N LEU A 230 -12.87 -10.66 7.74
CA LEU A 230 -11.76 -10.19 6.89
C LEU A 230 -10.39 -10.67 7.37
N LEU A 231 -10.23 -10.89 8.67
CA LEU A 231 -8.97 -11.32 9.29
C LEU A 231 -8.86 -12.84 9.41
N GLY A 232 -9.76 -13.62 8.77
CA GLY A 232 -9.86 -15.07 8.93
C GLY A 232 -8.60 -15.86 8.57
N ASP A 233 -7.71 -15.29 7.76
CA ASP A 233 -6.42 -15.90 7.40
C ASP A 233 -5.34 -15.71 8.48
N LEU A 234 -5.59 -14.91 9.52
CA LEU A 234 -4.69 -14.70 10.65
C LEU A 234 -4.98 -15.71 11.77
N PRO A 235 -3.95 -16.19 12.50
CA PRO A 235 -4.12 -17.14 13.60
C PRO A 235 -4.61 -16.45 14.87
N LEU A 236 -5.85 -15.96 14.87
CA LEU A 236 -6.39 -15.12 15.95
C LEU A 236 -6.99 -15.90 17.12
N TYR A 237 -7.39 -17.16 16.92
CA TYR A 237 -8.08 -17.91 17.97
C TYR A 237 -7.19 -18.14 19.18
N GLY A 238 -7.61 -17.61 20.34
CA GLY A 238 -6.86 -17.67 21.59
C GLY A 238 -5.57 -16.85 21.62
N SER A 239 -5.32 -16.01 20.60
CA SER A 239 -4.13 -15.16 20.52
C SER A 239 -4.35 -13.78 21.17
N ASP A 240 -3.29 -13.00 21.29
CA ASP A 240 -3.37 -11.57 21.53
C ASP A 240 -3.37 -10.83 20.18
N LEU A 241 -4.30 -9.88 20.01
CA LEU A 241 -4.43 -9.02 18.84
C LEU A 241 -4.29 -7.57 19.27
N ARG A 242 -3.25 -6.87 18.80
CA ARG A 242 -3.08 -5.42 19.00
C ARG A 242 -3.64 -4.64 17.83
N LEU A 243 -4.58 -3.75 18.10
CA LEU A 243 -5.08 -2.80 17.11
C LEU A 243 -4.20 -1.56 17.09
N TRP A 244 -3.61 -1.28 15.94
CA TRP A 244 -2.92 -0.03 15.66
C TRP A 244 -3.91 0.93 15.01
N LEU A 245 -4.53 1.77 15.85
CA LEU A 245 -5.54 2.75 15.45
C LEU A 245 -5.42 4.04 16.28
N THR A 246 -6.07 5.09 15.79
CA THR A 246 -6.37 6.30 16.55
C THR A 246 -7.86 6.31 16.82
N TRP A 247 -8.26 6.50 18.08
CA TRP A 247 -9.67 6.61 18.43
C TRP A 247 -10.30 7.89 17.86
N PRO A 248 -11.59 7.86 17.49
CA PRO A 248 -12.32 9.07 17.17
C PRO A 248 -12.37 10.01 18.39
N SER A 249 -12.44 11.31 18.16
CA SER A 249 -12.57 12.31 19.22
C SER A 249 -14.00 12.38 19.79
N ASP A 250 -15.00 11.95 19.03
CA ASP A 250 -16.40 11.94 19.43
C ASP A 250 -16.70 10.81 20.44
N PRO A 251 -17.29 11.11 21.63
CA PRO A 251 -17.55 10.10 22.65
C PRO A 251 -18.53 9.00 22.24
N ASP A 252 -19.54 9.29 21.41
CA ASP A 252 -20.51 8.29 20.97
C ASP A 252 -19.87 7.33 19.96
N GLU A 253 -19.01 7.85 19.07
CA GLU A 253 -18.17 7.03 18.21
C GLU A 253 -17.17 6.19 19.02
N GLN A 254 -16.60 6.72 20.11
CA GLN A 254 -15.74 5.95 21.00
C GLN A 254 -16.52 4.82 21.69
N GLN A 255 -17.72 5.09 22.21
CA GLN A 255 -18.53 4.04 22.81
C GLN A 255 -18.85 2.93 21.79
N SER A 256 -19.23 3.34 20.58
CA SER A 256 -19.54 2.44 19.47
C SER A 256 -18.34 1.58 19.08
N LEU A 257 -17.17 2.20 18.85
CA LEU A 257 -15.95 1.48 18.48
C LEU A 257 -15.49 0.54 19.60
N GLY A 258 -15.68 0.91 20.87
CA GLY A 258 -15.43 0.03 22.01
C GLY A 258 -16.35 -1.20 22.02
N ALA A 259 -17.61 -1.06 21.63
CA ALA A 259 -18.49 -2.21 21.42
C ALA A 259 -17.99 -3.10 20.27
N GLN A 260 -17.53 -2.50 19.16
CA GLN A 260 -16.99 -3.25 18.03
C GLN A 260 -15.69 -3.99 18.35
N ALA A 261 -14.80 -3.41 19.16
CA ALA A 261 -13.59 -4.10 19.64
C ALA A 261 -13.92 -5.31 20.51
N ARG A 262 -14.96 -5.23 21.36
CA ARG A 262 -15.46 -6.37 22.14
C ARG A 262 -16.09 -7.44 21.25
N GLU A 263 -16.90 -7.06 20.27
CA GLU A 263 -17.49 -8.00 19.31
C GLU A 263 -16.40 -8.73 18.50
N LEU A 264 -15.33 -8.03 18.12
CA LEU A 264 -14.16 -8.62 17.48
C LEU A 264 -13.48 -9.65 18.40
N ALA A 265 -13.27 -9.32 19.67
CA ALA A 265 -12.71 -10.24 20.66
C ALA A 265 -13.58 -11.50 20.86
N GLU A 266 -14.90 -11.33 20.95
CA GLU A 266 -15.84 -12.45 21.05
C GLU A 266 -15.85 -13.33 19.81
N THR A 267 -15.82 -12.74 18.61
CA THR A 267 -15.92 -13.48 17.34
C THR A 267 -14.63 -14.25 17.04
N THR A 268 -13.49 -13.66 17.35
CA THR A 268 -12.17 -14.26 17.08
C THR A 268 -11.70 -15.18 18.20
N GLY A 269 -12.21 -15.01 19.42
CA GLY A 269 -11.67 -15.64 20.62
C GLY A 269 -10.32 -15.06 21.06
N ALA A 270 -9.85 -13.98 20.44
CA ALA A 270 -8.62 -13.29 20.80
C ALA A 270 -8.82 -12.34 21.99
N THR A 271 -7.73 -12.00 22.69
CA THR A 271 -7.70 -10.77 23.50
C THR A 271 -7.32 -9.61 22.59
N VAL A 272 -8.24 -8.65 22.42
CA VAL A 272 -8.03 -7.47 21.58
C VAL A 272 -7.51 -6.33 22.43
N TRP A 273 -6.34 -5.80 22.10
CA TRP A 273 -5.69 -4.68 22.77
C TRP A 273 -5.85 -3.41 21.97
N THR A 274 -6.37 -2.36 22.60
CA THR A 274 -6.52 -1.03 22.00
C THR A 274 -5.82 0.02 22.86
N PRO A 275 -5.41 1.18 22.30
CA PRO A 275 -5.16 2.35 23.13
C PRO A 275 -6.45 2.74 23.90
N PRO A 276 -6.37 3.60 24.93
CA PRO A 276 -7.56 4.08 25.64
C PRO A 276 -8.46 4.94 24.71
N PRO A 277 -9.78 5.04 24.98
CA PRO A 277 -10.69 5.90 24.23
C PRO A 277 -10.18 7.34 24.13
N GLY A 278 -10.29 7.91 22.93
CA GLY A 278 -9.73 9.24 22.59
C GLY A 278 -8.21 9.25 22.38
N GLY A 279 -7.51 8.16 22.67
CA GLY A 279 -6.06 8.00 22.48
C GLY A 279 -5.66 7.41 21.14
N SER A 280 -4.38 7.08 21.00
CA SER A 280 -3.78 6.54 19.77
C SER A 280 -2.74 5.47 20.05
N ALA A 281 -2.49 4.63 19.05
CA ALA A 281 -1.32 3.76 19.00
C ALA A 281 -0.30 4.34 18.02
N GLU A 282 0.92 4.58 18.48
CA GLU A 282 1.96 5.24 17.69
C GLU A 282 3.27 4.47 17.72
N LEU A 283 4.00 4.54 16.61
CA LEU A 283 5.34 3.98 16.51
C LEU A 283 6.31 4.78 17.39
N VAL A 284 7.12 4.09 18.18
CA VAL A 284 8.16 4.72 18.99
C VAL A 284 9.41 4.92 18.15
N ASP A 285 9.88 6.17 18.09
CA ASP A 285 11.11 6.55 17.40
C ASP A 285 12.28 5.66 17.86
N GLY A 286 12.94 5.03 16.90
CA GLY A 286 14.09 4.15 17.13
C GLY A 286 13.80 2.78 17.75
N ARG A 287 12.55 2.48 18.17
CA ARG A 287 12.18 1.21 18.85
C ARG A 287 11.43 0.21 17.97
N ARG A 288 11.01 0.59 16.76
CA ARG A 288 10.27 -0.25 15.80
C ARG A 288 9.07 -1.00 16.41
N ASP A 289 8.44 -0.42 17.43
CA ASP A 289 7.30 -0.98 18.16
C ASP A 289 6.29 0.11 18.50
N LEU A 290 5.08 -0.28 18.91
CA LEU A 290 3.97 0.63 19.19
C LEU A 290 3.80 0.89 20.68
N ARG A 291 3.53 2.16 21.02
CA ARG A 291 3.02 2.57 22.33
C ARG A 291 1.56 3.01 22.25
N ALA A 292 0.82 2.81 23.33
CA ALA A 292 -0.47 3.45 23.53
C ALA A 292 -0.28 4.84 24.16
N LEU A 293 -0.98 5.82 23.62
CA LEU A 293 -1.08 7.17 24.14
C LEU A 293 -2.53 7.47 24.52
N ASP A 294 -2.73 8.30 25.54
CA ASP A 294 -4.03 8.87 25.88
C ASP A 294 -4.40 10.07 24.98
N TYR A 295 -5.57 10.66 25.24
CA TYR A 295 -6.04 11.85 24.53
C TYR A 295 -5.09 13.06 24.67
N ALA A 296 -4.30 13.14 25.74
CA ALA A 296 -3.31 14.19 25.96
C ALA A 296 -1.95 13.87 25.31
N GLY A 297 -1.83 12.76 24.60
CA GLY A 297 -0.59 12.30 23.97
C GLY A 297 0.43 11.74 24.97
N GLN A 298 0.02 11.42 26.20
CA GLN A 298 0.89 10.82 27.20
C GLN A 298 0.85 9.30 27.13
N PRO A 299 1.96 8.60 27.41
CA PRO A 299 1.96 7.14 27.50
C PRO A 299 0.87 6.62 28.44
N ALA A 300 0.15 5.59 27.99
CA ALA A 300 -1.02 5.08 28.68
C ALA A 300 -1.10 3.55 28.64
N GLU A 301 -1.97 2.99 29.49
CA GLU A 301 -2.23 1.56 29.50
C GLU A 301 -3.03 1.11 28.27
N TRP A 302 -2.58 0.02 27.63
CA TRP A 302 -3.39 -0.68 26.64
C TRP A 302 -4.61 -1.30 27.32
N GLN A 303 -5.77 -1.17 26.67
CA GLN A 303 -7.03 -1.74 27.14
C GLN A 303 -7.27 -3.10 26.50
N ALA A 304 -7.48 -4.10 27.34
CA ALA A 304 -7.83 -5.45 26.91
C ALA A 304 -9.35 -5.64 26.79
N HIS A 305 -9.81 -6.02 25.60
CA HIS A 305 -11.15 -6.52 25.35
C HIS A 305 -11.06 -8.03 25.18
N ARG A 306 -11.74 -8.78 26.05
CA ARG A 306 -11.63 -10.24 26.11
C ARG A 306 -12.98 -10.86 25.85
N SER A 307 -12.99 -12.03 25.20
CA SER A 307 -14.19 -12.85 25.18
C SER A 307 -14.60 -13.21 26.60
N ARG A 308 -15.91 -13.27 26.84
CA ARG A 308 -16.51 -13.77 28.09
C ARG A 308 -16.08 -15.19 28.46
N PHE A 309 -15.56 -15.96 27.50
CA PHE A 309 -15.08 -17.33 27.71
C PHE A 309 -13.56 -17.42 27.89
N ALA A 310 -12.84 -16.29 27.88
CA ALA A 310 -11.39 -16.28 28.05
C ALA A 310 -11.01 -16.72 29.49
N ALA A 311 -10.20 -17.77 29.60
CA ALA A 311 -9.70 -18.26 30.88
C ALA A 311 -8.45 -17.48 31.33
N GLY A 312 -8.26 -17.35 32.65
CA GLY A 312 -7.04 -16.81 33.26
C GLY A 312 -6.83 -15.29 33.10
N PRO A 313 -5.74 -14.73 33.64
CA PRO A 313 -5.37 -13.32 33.44
C PRO A 313 -4.87 -13.07 32.01
N ALA A 314 -4.73 -11.80 31.63
CA ALA A 314 -4.16 -11.42 30.35
C ALA A 314 -2.68 -11.83 30.25
N ALA A 315 -2.25 -12.33 29.09
CA ALA A 315 -0.87 -12.79 28.87
C ALA A 315 0.13 -11.64 28.68
N LEU A 316 -0.37 -10.45 28.36
CA LEU A 316 0.43 -9.24 28.13
C LEU A 316 0.17 -8.21 29.23
N ARG A 317 1.14 -7.31 29.41
CA ARG A 317 1.06 -6.16 30.30
C ARG A 317 1.58 -4.90 29.61
N THR A 318 1.08 -3.75 30.05
CA THR A 318 1.57 -2.45 29.59
C THR A 318 2.77 -1.99 30.44
N THR A 319 3.79 -1.43 29.81
CA THR A 319 4.90 -0.76 30.49
C THR A 319 4.53 0.69 30.83
N PRO A 320 5.29 1.38 31.71
CA PRO A 320 5.12 2.82 31.94
C PRO A 320 5.26 3.68 30.68
N ASP A 321 6.02 3.21 29.68
CA ASP A 321 6.19 3.88 28.39
C ASP A 321 5.03 3.60 27.41
N GLY A 322 3.99 2.88 27.86
CA GLY A 322 2.83 2.51 27.04
C GLY A 322 3.11 1.36 26.07
N LEU A 323 4.19 0.58 26.24
CA LEU A 323 4.49 -0.57 25.38
C LEU A 323 3.74 -1.83 25.85
N LEU A 324 3.36 -2.70 24.92
CA LEU A 324 2.71 -3.96 25.23
C LEU A 324 3.72 -5.11 25.19
N LEU A 325 3.99 -5.75 26.33
CA LEU A 325 4.98 -6.81 26.47
C LEU A 325 4.38 -8.08 27.09
N SER A 326 4.97 -9.24 26.79
CA SER A 326 4.62 -10.48 27.46
C SER A 326 4.84 -10.39 28.97
N ALA A 327 3.86 -10.84 29.75
CA ALA A 327 3.91 -10.84 31.20
C ALA A 327 5.04 -11.75 31.74
N SER A 328 5.52 -12.72 30.95
CA SER A 328 6.64 -13.60 31.30
C SER A 328 8.02 -12.99 31.01
N THR A 329 8.10 -11.87 30.28
CA THR A 329 9.35 -11.12 30.10
C THR A 329 9.67 -10.40 31.42
N ARG A 330 10.67 -10.88 32.18
CA ARG A 330 11.16 -10.13 33.36
C ARG A 330 11.83 -8.83 32.89
N PRO A 331 11.63 -7.70 33.58
CA PRO A 331 12.44 -6.51 33.32
C PRO A 331 13.90 -6.83 33.66
N THR A 332 14.79 -6.69 32.68
CA THR A 332 16.24 -6.71 32.94
C THR A 332 16.59 -5.41 33.64
N ILE A 333 16.75 -5.45 34.96
CA ILE A 333 17.31 -4.32 35.72
C ILE A 333 18.81 -4.31 35.43
N THR A 334 19.24 -3.40 34.54
CA THR A 334 20.66 -3.10 34.39
C THR A 334 21.07 -2.21 35.56
N VAL A 335 21.70 -2.80 36.58
CA VAL A 335 22.36 -2.02 37.64
C VAL A 335 23.63 -1.43 37.03
N VAL A 336 23.61 -0.12 36.76
CA VAL A 336 24.82 0.63 36.48
C VAL A 336 25.54 0.80 37.81
N ILE A 337 26.64 0.07 38.00
CA ILE A 337 27.55 0.29 39.13
C ILE A 337 28.50 1.43 38.70
N PRO A 338 28.43 2.62 39.34
CA PRO A 338 29.41 3.68 39.09
C PRO A 338 30.80 3.28 39.62
N PRO A 339 31.88 3.87 39.04
CA PRO A 339 33.27 3.45 39.28
C PRO A 339 33.75 3.62 40.72
#